data_AF-A0A1M4N8W9-F1
#
_entry.id   AF-A0A1M4N8W9-F1
#
_cell.length_a   1.000
_cell.length_b   1.000
_cell.length_c   1.000
_cell.angle_alpha   90.00
_cell.angle_beta   90.00
_cell.angle_gamma   90.00
#
_symmetry.space_group_name_H-M   'P 1'
#
loop_
_entity.id
_entity.type
_entity.pdbx_description
1 polymer ?
#
loop_
_entity_poly.entity_id
_entity_poly.type
_entity_poly.pdbx_seq_one_letter_code
_entity_poly.pdbx_strand_id
1 'polypeptide(L)' 'MILRLFNEYFLALVIILSLQVIFYDSKEFMKKNRVKKAKKARFIGGLYIGLALLLYLCNKLR' A
#
# COMPACT_ATOMS: atom_id res chain seq x y z
N MET A 1 -8.36 -20.68 3.26
CA MET A 1 -7.84 -20.41 4.61
C MET A 1 -7.07 -19.08 4.66
N ILE A 2 -6.10 -18.83 3.78
CA ILE A 2 -5.33 -17.57 3.74
C ILE A 2 -6.16 -16.34 3.35
N LEU A 3 -7.13 -16.48 2.43
CA LEU A 3 -7.98 -15.35 1.99
C LEU A 3 -8.81 -14.71 3.11
N ARG A 4 -9.18 -15.45 4.16
CA ARG A 4 -9.91 -14.90 5.33
C ARG A 4 -9.09 -13.87 6.12
N LEU A 5 -7.76 -13.87 5.99
CA LEU A 5 -6.90 -12.85 6.59
C LEU A 5 -7.10 -11.48 5.94
N PHE A 6 -7.60 -11.42 4.70
CA PHE A 6 -7.92 -10.18 3.99
C PHE A 6 -9.33 -9.69 4.35
N ASN A 7 -9.54 -9.42 5.63
CA ASN A 7 -10.76 -8.81 6.17
C ASN A 7 -10.66 -7.26 6.15
N GLU A 8 -11.69 -6.55 6.62
CA GLU A 8 -11.67 -5.06 6.64
C GLU A 8 -10.47 -4.51 7.42
N TYR A 9 -10.09 -5.15 8.53
CA TYR A 9 -8.99 -4.70 9.38
C TYR A 9 -7.63 -4.81 8.68
N PHE A 10 -7.40 -5.92 7.97
CA PHE A 10 -6.19 -6.09 7.18
C PHE A 10 -6.13 -5.09 6.02
N LEU A 11 -7.25 -4.88 5.33
CA LEU A 11 -7.35 -3.87 4.28
C LEU A 11 -7.02 -2.46 4.83
N ALA A 12 -7.61 -2.08 5.96
CA ALA A 12 -7.35 -0.80 6.61
C ALA A 12 -5.87 -0.64 6.99
N LEU A 13 -5.27 -1.68 7.57
CA LEU A 13 -3.84 -1.70 7.94
C LEU A 13 -2.94 -1.48 6.71
N VAL A 14 -3.20 -2.21 5.62
CA VAL A 14 -2.40 -2.09 4.39
C VAL A 14 -2.59 -0.72 3.74
N ILE A 15 -3.79 -0.15 3.78
CA ILE A 15 -4.03 1.21 3.29
C ILE A 15 -3.20 2.21 4.11
N ILE A 16 -3.21 2.14 5.44
CA ILE A 16 -2.44 3.05 6.30
C ILE A 16 -0.93 2.95 6.02
N LEU A 17 -0.39 1.73 5.96
CA LEU A 17 1.02 1.50 5.65
C LEU A 17 1.39 2.01 4.25
N SER A 18 0.51 1.79 3.28
CA SER A 18 0.74 2.25 1.91
C SER A 18 0.71 3.78 1.81
N LEU A 19 -0.20 4.45 2.53
CA LEU A 19 -0.24 5.91 2.64
C LEU A 19 1.04 6.43 3.30
N GLN A 20 1.56 5.77 4.33
CA GLN A 20 2.85 6.11 4.92
C GLN A 20 3.98 6.04 3.90
N VAL A 21 4.07 4.97 3.10
CA VAL A 21 5.08 4.84 2.04
C VAL A 21 4.93 5.92 0.95
N ILE A 22 3.68 6.22 0.55
CA ILE A 22 3.39 7.22 -0.49
C ILE A 22 3.73 8.63 -0.02
N PHE A 23 3.39 8.97 1.22
CA PHE A 23 3.48 10.35 1.70
C PHE A 23 4.70 10.60 2.58
N TYR A 24 4.96 9.75 3.57
CA TYR A 24 6.06 9.94 4.50
C TYR A 24 7.40 9.60 3.84
N ASP A 25 7.57 8.35 3.39
CA ASP A 25 8.84 7.89 2.82
C ASP A 25 9.17 8.66 1.53
N SER A 26 8.17 8.88 0.67
CA SER A 26 8.38 9.67 -0.54
C SER A 26 8.82 11.11 -0.24
N LYS A 27 8.21 11.79 0.73
CA LYS A 27 8.64 13.14 1.14
C LYS A 27 10.05 13.11 1.73
N GLU A 28 10.39 12.09 2.52
CA GLU A 28 11.73 11.95 3.09
C GLU A 28 12.79 11.72 2.01
N PHE A 29 12.50 10.88 0.99
CA PHE A 29 13.39 10.70 -0.15
C PHE A 29 13.55 11.97 -0.98
N MET A 30 12.48 12.76 -1.15
CA MET A 30 12.56 14.08 -1.80
C MET A 30 13.47 15.04 -1.03
N LYS A 31 13.33 15.11 0.31
CA LYS A 31 14.21 15.94 1.17
C LYS A 31 15.69 15.56 1.04
N LYS A 32 15.99 14.28 0.83
CA LYS A 32 17.36 13.77 0.62
C LYS A 32 17.82 13.84 -0.85
N ASN A 33 17.11 14.57 -1.71
CA ASN A 33 17.35 14.68 -3.16
C ASN A 33 17.34 13.32 -3.91
N ARG A 34 16.73 12.27 -3.33
CA ARG A 34 16.62 10.92 -3.90
C ARG A 34 15.32 10.75 -4.69
N VAL A 35 15.15 11.57 -5.72
CA VAL A 35 13.91 11.66 -6.53
C VAL A 35 13.48 10.30 -7.11
N LYS A 36 14.41 9.49 -7.62
CA LYS A 36 14.11 8.14 -8.14
C LYS A 36 13.49 7.23 -7.07
N LYS A 37 13.99 7.29 -5.83
CA LYS A 37 13.44 6.51 -4.70
C LYS A 37 12.08 7.04 -4.27
N ALA A 38 11.89 8.36 -4.27
CA ALA A 38 10.60 8.98 -3.98
C ALA A 38 9.50 8.54 -4.96
N LYS A 39 9.82 8.49 -6.27
CA LYS A 39 8.90 7.99 -7.30
C LYS A 39 8.62 6.50 -7.13
N LYS A 40 9.64 5.71 -6.81
CA LYS A 40 9.49 4.27 -6.54
C LYS A 40 8.61 4.00 -5.31
N ALA A 41 8.77 4.77 -4.23
CA ALA A 41 7.94 4.65 -3.03
C ALA A 41 6.45 4.91 -3.34
N ARG A 42 6.13 5.98 -4.06
CA ARG A 42 4.74 6.26 -4.48
C ARG A 42 4.15 5.13 -5.34
N PHE A 43 4.94 4.61 -6.27
CA PHE A 43 4.51 3.51 -7.13
C PHE A 43 4.25 2.23 -6.33
N ILE A 44 5.16 1.86 -5.42
CA ILE A 44 5.03 0.67 -4.57
C ILE A 44 3.82 0.79 -3.64
N GLY A 45 3.64 1.93 -2.97
CA GLY A 45 2.47 2.12 -2.11
C GLY A 45 1.15 2.08 -2.89
N GLY A 46 1.12 2.65 -4.11
CA GLY A 46 -0.04 2.53 -4.99
C GLY A 46 -0.33 1.07 -5.38
N LEU A 47 0.71 0.30 -5.70
CA LEU A 47 0.61 -1.14 -5.99
C LEU A 47 0.07 -1.94 -4.80
N TYR A 48 0.52 -1.65 -3.58
CA TYR A 48 0.03 -2.32 -2.38
C TYR A 48 -1.44 -2.05 -2.11
N ILE A 49 -1.91 -0.82 -2.32
CA ILE A 49 -3.35 -0.49 -2.23
C ILE A 49 -4.14 -1.28 -3.27
N GLY A 50 -3.68 -1.30 -4.52
CA GLY A 50 -4.34 -2.04 -5.61
C GLY A 50 -4.44 -3.54 -5.32
N LEU A 51 -3.35 -4.16 -4.89
CA LEU A 51 -3.33 -5.59 -4.52
C LEU A 51 -4.23 -5.88 -3.32
N ALA A 52 -4.21 -5.03 -2.29
CA ALA A 52 -5.05 -5.21 -1.11
C ALA A 52 -6.53 -5.14 -1.45
N LEU A 53 -6.94 -4.21 -2.32
CA LEU A 53 -8.31 -4.10 -2.80
C LEU A 53 -8.73 -5.32 -3.61
N LEU A 54 -7.89 -5.79 -4.53
CA LEU A 54 -8.18 -7.00 -5.31
C LEU A 54 -8.35 -8.23 -4.41
N LEU A 55 -7.48 -8.40 -3.42
CA LEU A 55 -7.54 -9.52 -2.49
C LEU A 55 -8.77 -9.45 -1.57
N TYR A 56 -9.14 -8.25 -1.11
CA TYR A 56 -10.36 -8.04 -0.34
C TYR A 56 -11.62 -8.37 -1.17
N LEU A 57 -11.68 -7.91 -2.42
CA LEU A 57 -12.79 -8.23 -3.34
C LEU A 57 -12.88 -9.74 -3.63
N CYS A 58 -11.75 -10.39 -3.90
CA CYS A 58 -11.70 -11.85 -4.08
C CYS A 58 -12.15 -12.63 -2.83
N ASN A 59 -11.85 -12.12 -1.63
CA ASN A 59 -12.33 -12.71 -0.39
C ASN A 59 -13.83 -12.49 -0.18
N LYS A 60 -14.39 -11.35 -0.61
CA LYS A 60 -15.80 -10.99 -0.46
C LYS A 60 -16.72 -11.67 -1.49
N LEU A 61 -16.22 -11.97 -2.69
CA LEU A 61 -16.96 -12.65 -3.76
C LEU A 61 -17.04 -14.18 -3.59
N ARG A 62 -16.30 -14.73 -2.63
CA ARG A 62 -16.26 -16.16 -2.31
C ARG A 62 -17.17 -16.50 -1.15
#